data_AF-A0A7V1SKD1-F1
#
_entry.id   AF-A0A7V1SKD1-F1
#
_cell.length_a   1.000
_cell.length_b   1.000
_cell.length_c   1.000
_cell.angle_alpha   90.00
_cell.angle_beta   90.00
_cell.angle_gamma   90.00
#
_symmetry.space_group_name_H-M   'P 1'
#
loop_
_entity.id
_entity.type
_entity.pdbx_description
1 polymer ?
#
loop_
_entity_poly.entity_id
_entity_poly.type
_entity_poly.pdbx_seq_one_letter_code
_entity_poly.pdbx_strand_id
1 'polypeptide(L)'
;VFYRVGGTQPIEADFRVIAATNKNLEEAIKERTFREDLYYRLNVIAFAMPPLRERKEDIPLLAEHFLRRFAQETNKDIDQISREAMDEMMLYEWPGNVRELENAIERAVVIGKERKIMPEDLPIFRQEYIESVEDQSLKSVEREHIAHVLKKNGWNISKSAEILGIDRTTLYNKIRRYGIERAG
;
A
#
# COMPACT_ATOMS: atom_id res chain seq x y z
N VAL A 1 5.74 -42.70 19.76
CA VAL A 1 5.48 -43.01 21.18
C VAL A 1 6.14 -41.96 22.05
N PHE A 2 5.45 -41.43 23.05
CA PHE A 2 6.02 -40.55 24.06
C PHE A 2 5.56 -40.98 25.46
N TYR A 3 6.25 -40.49 26.49
CA TYR A 3 5.92 -40.77 27.88
C TYR A 3 5.50 -39.48 28.57
N ARG A 4 4.53 -39.56 29.49
CA ARG A 4 4.29 -38.45 30.42
C ARG A 4 5.53 -38.24 31.28
N VAL A 5 5.77 -37.01 31.73
CA VAL A 5 6.85 -36.75 32.69
C VAL A 5 6.61 -37.59 33.95
N GLY A 6 7.56 -38.47 34.28
CA GLY A 6 7.44 -39.43 35.39
C GLY A 6 6.58 -40.67 35.11
N GLY A 7 6.01 -40.81 33.91
CA GLY A 7 5.22 -41.96 33.50
C GLY A 7 6.07 -43.05 32.84
N THR A 8 5.78 -44.31 33.15
CA THR A 8 6.46 -45.48 32.57
C THR A 8 5.67 -46.11 31.43
N GLN A 9 4.44 -45.65 31.18
CA GLN A 9 3.59 -46.18 30.12
C GLN A 9 3.78 -45.42 28.80
N PRO A 10 4.11 -46.12 27.70
CA PRO A 10 4.20 -45.51 26.37
C PRO A 10 2.83 -45.04 25.89
N ILE A 11 2.76 -43.84 25.30
CA ILE A 11 1.57 -43.31 24.64
C ILE A 11 1.85 -43.23 23.14
N GLU A 12 1.03 -43.93 22.36
CA GLU A 12 1.01 -43.76 20.91
C GLU A 12 0.26 -42.48 20.52
N ALA A 13 0.82 -41.76 19.56
CA ALA A 13 0.18 -40.60 18.97
C ALA A 13 0.25 -40.74 17.46
N ASP A 14 -0.93 -40.64 16.85
CA ASP A 14 -1.12 -40.56 15.41
C ASP A 14 -1.84 -39.24 15.13
N PHE A 15 -1.20 -38.37 14.35
CA PHE A 15 -1.68 -37.02 14.08
C PHE A 15 -1.14 -36.48 12.77
N ARG A 16 -1.92 -35.59 12.16
CA ARG A 16 -1.48 -34.77 11.03
C ARG A 16 -1.02 -33.41 11.54
N VAL A 17 0.19 -33.01 11.15
CA VAL A 17 0.73 -31.68 11.47
C VAL A 17 0.42 -30.71 10.32
N ILE A 18 -0.11 -29.54 10.67
CA ILE A 18 -0.18 -28.36 9.79
C ILE A 18 0.48 -27.22 10.56
N ALA A 19 1.46 -26.57 9.94
CA ALA A 19 2.20 -25.47 10.53
C ALA A 19 2.23 -24.29 9.56
N ALA A 20 2.32 -23.07 10.09
CA ALA A 20 2.46 -21.84 9.32
C ALA A 20 3.42 -20.90 10.04
N THR A 21 4.17 -20.10 9.28
CA THR A 21 5.13 -19.13 9.81
C THR A 21 5.24 -17.95 8.86
N ASN A 22 5.50 -16.77 9.41
CA ASN A 22 5.85 -15.56 8.65
C ASN A 22 7.36 -15.32 8.61
N LYS A 23 8.16 -16.21 9.20
CA LYS A 23 9.62 -16.13 9.22
C LYS A 23 10.23 -16.99 8.11
N ASN A 24 11.35 -16.55 7.57
CA ASN A 24 12.18 -17.38 6.70
C ASN A 24 12.89 -18.45 7.55
N LEU A 25 12.45 -19.71 7.42
CA LEU A 25 13.02 -20.81 8.20
C LEU A 25 14.45 -21.17 7.77
N GLU A 26 14.79 -21.00 6.49
CA GLU A 26 16.14 -21.27 6.00
C GLU A 26 17.16 -20.29 6.60
N GLU A 27 16.77 -19.02 6.74
CA GLU A 27 17.57 -18.01 7.42
C GLU A 27 17.68 -18.31 8.93
N ALA A 28 16.58 -18.68 9.58
CA ALA A 28 16.59 -19.06 10.99
C ALA A 28 17.46 -20.29 11.30
N ILE A 29 17.60 -21.24 10.35
CA ILE A 29 18.54 -22.36 10.46
C ILE A 29 19.99 -21.86 10.39
N LYS A 30 20.31 -20.95 9.45
CA LYS A 30 21.65 -20.35 9.33
C LYS A 30 22.04 -19.60 10.61
N GLU A 31 21.09 -18.91 11.22
CA GLU A 31 21.26 -18.20 12.50
C GLU A 31 21.26 -19.13 13.74
N ARG A 32 21.06 -20.44 13.56
CA ARG A 32 20.93 -21.45 14.65
C ARG A 32 19.79 -21.16 15.63
N THR A 33 18.81 -20.36 15.22
CA THR A 33 17.58 -20.10 15.99
C THR A 33 16.48 -21.11 15.68
N PHE A 34 16.64 -21.89 14.60
CA PHE A 34 15.75 -22.99 14.25
C PHE A 34 16.50 -24.29 13.98
N ARG A 35 15.88 -25.40 14.37
CA ARG A 35 16.43 -26.75 14.25
C ARG A 35 16.27 -27.30 12.84
N GLU A 36 17.38 -27.64 12.21
CA GLU A 36 17.40 -28.20 10.85
C GLU A 36 16.63 -29.52 10.74
N ASP A 37 16.75 -30.41 11.73
CA ASP A 37 16.05 -31.69 11.73
C ASP A 37 14.51 -31.53 11.83
N LEU A 38 14.04 -30.48 12.51
CA LEU A 38 12.63 -30.15 12.57
C LEU A 38 12.14 -29.55 11.24
N TYR A 39 12.97 -28.73 10.59
CA TYR A 39 12.63 -28.13 9.30
C TYR A 39 12.29 -29.17 8.24
N TYR A 40 13.15 -30.18 8.05
CA TYR A 40 12.89 -31.23 7.06
C TYR A 40 11.71 -32.15 7.40
N ARG A 41 11.28 -32.20 8.67
CA ARG A 41 10.07 -32.94 9.09
C ARG A 41 8.78 -32.14 8.87
N LEU A 42 8.84 -30.81 8.95
CA LEU A 42 7.69 -29.93 8.71
C LEU A 42 7.54 -29.58 7.23
N ASN A 43 8.65 -29.29 6.56
CA ASN A 43 8.68 -28.74 5.21
C ASN A 43 8.63 -29.82 4.12
N VAL A 44 7.64 -30.71 4.21
CA VAL A 44 7.43 -31.78 3.20
C VAL A 44 6.62 -31.25 2.01
N ILE A 45 5.53 -30.53 2.30
CA ILE A 45 4.71 -29.83 1.30
C ILE A 45 4.53 -28.40 1.80
N ALA A 46 5.07 -27.45 1.06
CA ALA A 46 5.03 -26.03 1.40
C ALA A 46 4.05 -25.29 0.51
N PHE A 47 3.26 -24.40 1.11
CA PHE A 47 2.41 -23.45 0.39
C PHE A 47 2.83 -22.04 0.78
N ALA A 48 3.35 -21.28 -0.20
CA ALA A 48 3.58 -19.86 -0.02
C ALA A 48 2.24 -19.13 -0.13
N MET A 49 1.86 -18.38 0.90
CA MET A 49 0.63 -17.59 0.87
C MET A 49 0.93 -16.23 0.19
N PRO A 50 0.34 -15.93 -0.98
CA PRO A 50 0.57 -14.66 -1.63
C PRO A 50 0.01 -13.51 -0.80
N PRO A 51 0.71 -12.36 -0.72
CA PRO A 51 0.19 -11.15 -0.13
C PRO A 51 -0.97 -10.58 -0.95
N LEU A 52 -1.84 -9.79 -0.31
CA LEU A 52 -3.03 -9.21 -0.98
C LEU A 52 -2.67 -8.41 -2.24
N ARG A 53 -1.54 -7.69 -2.25
CA ARG A 53 -1.04 -6.95 -3.43
C ARG A 53 -0.74 -7.81 -4.67
N GLU A 54 -0.51 -9.10 -4.49
CA GLU A 54 -0.29 -10.06 -5.59
C GLU A 54 -1.60 -10.71 -6.08
N ARG A 55 -2.72 -10.41 -5.42
CA ARG A 55 -4.06 -10.94 -5.74
C ARG A 55 -5.13 -9.85 -5.60
N LYS A 56 -4.88 -8.70 -6.25
CA LYS A 56 -5.75 -7.53 -6.12
C LYS A 56 -7.18 -7.81 -6.58
N GLU A 57 -7.39 -8.79 -7.47
CA GLU A 57 -8.73 -9.19 -7.91
C GLU A 57 -9.65 -9.69 -6.77
N ASP A 58 -9.08 -10.13 -5.64
CA ASP A 58 -9.84 -10.59 -4.47
C ASP A 58 -10.37 -9.44 -3.61
N ILE A 59 -9.80 -8.23 -3.73
CA ILE A 59 -10.11 -7.08 -2.89
C ILE A 59 -11.60 -6.73 -2.91
N PRO A 60 -12.29 -6.64 -4.07
CA PRO A 60 -13.72 -6.29 -4.08
C PRO A 60 -14.57 -7.31 -3.33
N LEU A 61 -14.32 -8.60 -3.51
CA LEU A 61 -15.07 -9.66 -2.84
C LEU A 61 -14.84 -9.65 -1.32
N LEU A 62 -13.58 -9.50 -0.90
CA LEU A 62 -13.22 -9.38 0.51
C LEU A 62 -13.84 -8.13 1.14
N ALA A 63 -13.79 -7.00 0.44
CA ALA A 63 -14.31 -5.75 0.95
C ALA A 63 -15.82 -5.79 1.17
N GLU A 64 -16.55 -6.33 0.18
CA GLU A 64 -18.00 -6.56 0.26
C GLU A 64 -18.38 -7.55 1.37
N HIS A 65 -17.54 -8.55 1.63
CA HIS A 65 -17.74 -9.48 2.74
C HIS A 65 -17.60 -8.77 4.09
N PHE A 66 -16.54 -8.00 4.29
CA PHE A 66 -16.30 -7.26 5.53
C PHE A 66 -17.35 -6.17 5.76
N LEU A 67 -17.73 -5.42 4.73
CA LEU A 67 -18.80 -4.43 4.82
C LEU A 67 -20.08 -5.06 5.35
N ARG A 68 -20.56 -6.14 4.72
CA ARG A 68 -21.79 -6.82 5.14
C ARG A 68 -21.72 -7.31 6.58
N ARG A 69 -20.58 -7.87 6.98
CA ARG A 69 -20.37 -8.36 8.35
C ARG A 69 -20.42 -7.21 9.35
N PHE A 70 -19.66 -6.13 9.13
CA PHE A 70 -19.57 -5.02 10.08
C PHE A 70 -20.84 -4.15 10.10
N ALA A 71 -21.52 -3.98 8.98
CA ALA A 71 -22.82 -3.31 8.94
C ALA A 71 -23.86 -4.02 9.83
N GLN A 72 -23.87 -5.36 9.79
CA GLN A 72 -24.73 -6.18 10.67
C GLN A 72 -24.31 -6.10 12.14
N GLU A 73 -23.01 -6.24 12.44
CA GLU A 73 -22.48 -6.19 13.81
C GLU A 73 -22.70 -4.82 14.48
N THR A 74 -22.66 -3.73 13.71
CA THR A 74 -22.82 -2.35 14.22
C THR A 74 -24.24 -1.79 14.06
N ASN A 75 -25.16 -2.55 13.46
CA ASN A 75 -26.52 -2.14 13.14
C ASN A 75 -26.59 -0.79 12.40
N LYS A 76 -25.69 -0.61 11.42
CA LYS A 76 -25.64 0.55 10.53
C LYS A 76 -26.21 0.21 9.16
N ASP A 77 -26.86 1.19 8.54
CA ASP A 77 -27.48 1.04 7.22
C ASP A 77 -26.48 1.18 6.04
N ILE A 78 -25.18 1.07 6.29
CA ILE A 78 -24.16 1.17 5.24
C ILE A 78 -24.15 -0.13 4.43
N ASP A 79 -24.51 -0.06 3.17
CA ASP A 79 -24.69 -1.26 2.32
C ASP A 79 -23.93 -1.21 1.00
N GLN A 80 -23.15 -0.15 0.76
CA GLN A 80 -22.40 0.02 -0.49
C GLN A 80 -21.02 0.62 -0.27
N ILE A 81 -20.10 0.28 -1.16
CA ILE A 81 -18.80 0.93 -1.32
C ILE A 81 -18.86 1.78 -2.60
N SER A 82 -18.34 3.01 -2.55
CA SER A 82 -18.22 3.84 -3.75
C SER A 82 -17.19 3.30 -4.73
N ARG A 83 -17.35 3.66 -6.02
CA ARG A 83 -16.41 3.20 -7.04
C ARG A 83 -15.05 3.80 -6.78
N GLU A 84 -15.05 5.07 -6.40
CA GLU A 84 -13.89 5.84 -6.00
C GLU A 84 -13.19 5.20 -4.80
N ALA A 85 -13.93 4.80 -3.76
CA ALA A 85 -13.36 4.11 -2.61
C ALA A 85 -12.79 2.73 -2.99
N MET A 86 -13.48 2.01 -3.88
CA MET A 86 -12.99 0.72 -4.40
C MET A 86 -11.69 0.90 -5.20
N ASP A 87 -11.61 1.93 -6.04
CA ASP A 87 -10.41 2.23 -6.83
C ASP A 87 -9.22 2.55 -5.91
N GLU A 88 -9.42 3.34 -4.86
CA GLU A 88 -8.40 3.62 -3.83
C GLU A 88 -7.92 2.32 -3.15
N MET A 89 -8.85 1.43 -2.78
CA MET A 89 -8.48 0.13 -2.20
C MET A 89 -7.71 -0.76 -3.18
N MET A 90 -8.00 -0.70 -4.48
CA MET A 90 -7.29 -1.45 -5.51
C MET A 90 -5.88 -0.88 -5.77
N LEU A 91 -5.71 0.44 -5.67
CA LEU A 91 -4.43 1.11 -5.87
C LEU A 91 -3.49 0.89 -4.68
N TYR A 92 -4.02 0.78 -3.46
CA TYR A 92 -3.22 0.61 -2.26
C TYR A 92 -2.56 -0.79 -2.15
N GLU A 93 -1.37 -0.84 -1.55
CA GLU A 93 -0.53 -2.06 -1.50
C GLU A 93 -0.82 -2.99 -0.33
N TRP A 94 -1.60 -2.55 0.67
CA TRP A 94 -1.99 -3.34 1.84
C TRP A 94 -0.81 -4.07 2.51
N PRO A 95 0.18 -3.36 3.08
CA PRO A 95 1.31 -3.97 3.78
C PRO A 95 0.90 -4.90 4.93
N GLY A 96 -0.24 -4.64 5.59
CA GLY A 96 -0.85 -5.52 6.60
C GLY A 96 -1.82 -6.57 6.03
N ASN A 97 -1.89 -6.70 4.70
CA ASN A 97 -2.64 -7.73 3.97
C ASN A 97 -4.14 -7.67 4.31
N VAL A 98 -4.85 -8.81 4.25
CA VAL A 98 -6.29 -8.91 4.53
C VAL A 98 -6.69 -8.30 5.88
N ARG A 99 -5.84 -8.37 6.91
CA ARG A 99 -6.13 -7.76 8.22
C ARG A 99 -6.18 -6.24 8.18
N GLU A 100 -5.32 -5.61 7.38
CA GLU A 100 -5.37 -4.16 7.22
C GLU A 100 -6.62 -3.73 6.45
N LEU A 101 -6.99 -4.48 5.40
CA LEU A 101 -8.23 -4.26 4.66
C LEU A 101 -9.46 -4.41 5.58
N GLU A 102 -9.53 -5.49 6.37
CA GLU A 102 -10.60 -5.73 7.35
C GLU A 102 -10.74 -4.55 8.31
N ASN A 103 -9.63 -4.13 8.94
CA ASN A 103 -9.61 -3.02 9.89
C ASN A 103 -9.93 -1.66 9.24
N ALA A 104 -9.61 -1.47 7.95
CA ALA A 104 -9.93 -0.26 7.21
C ALA A 104 -11.43 -0.15 6.97
N ILE A 105 -12.07 -1.25 6.58
CA ILE A 105 -13.51 -1.31 6.33
C ILE A 105 -14.29 -1.23 7.63
N GLU A 106 -13.87 -1.92 8.69
CA GLU A 106 -14.46 -1.81 10.02
C GLU A 106 -14.51 -0.33 10.46
N ARG A 107 -13.38 0.38 10.35
CA ARG A 107 -13.30 1.80 10.69
C ARG A 107 -14.18 2.67 9.81
N ALA A 108 -14.19 2.43 8.50
CA ALA A 108 -15.05 3.16 7.58
C ALA A 108 -16.54 2.96 7.92
N VAL A 109 -16.95 1.74 8.29
CA VAL A 109 -18.32 1.50 8.75
C VAL A 109 -18.61 2.25 10.04
N VAL A 110 -17.72 2.22 11.04
CA VAL A 110 -17.92 2.88 12.33
C VAL A 110 -17.98 4.41 12.23
N ILE A 111 -17.15 5.03 11.38
CA ILE A 111 -17.07 6.48 11.22
C ILE A 111 -18.08 7.00 10.19
N GLY A 112 -18.40 6.17 9.18
CA GLY A 112 -19.28 6.49 8.07
C GLY A 112 -20.61 7.04 8.54
N LYS A 113 -20.98 8.18 7.97
CA LYS A 113 -22.24 8.90 8.25
C LYS A 113 -23.28 8.65 7.17
N GLU A 114 -22.82 8.34 5.97
CA GLU A 114 -23.66 8.09 4.81
C GLU A 114 -23.96 6.60 4.69
N ARG A 115 -24.90 6.24 3.80
CA ARG A 115 -25.26 4.85 3.49
C ARG A 115 -24.18 4.10 2.68
N LYS A 116 -23.11 4.81 2.31
CA LYS A 116 -22.08 4.36 1.38
C LYS A 116 -20.71 4.72 1.92
N ILE A 117 -19.74 3.81 1.83
CA ILE A 117 -18.34 4.10 2.14
C ILE A 117 -17.77 4.97 1.02
N MET A 118 -17.27 6.14 1.40
CA MET A 118 -16.60 7.09 0.52
C MET A 118 -15.07 7.02 0.72
N PRO A 119 -14.26 7.53 -0.23
CA PRO A 119 -12.80 7.51 -0.11
C PRO A 119 -12.31 8.11 1.22
N GLU A 120 -12.88 9.24 1.63
CA GLU A 120 -12.54 9.96 2.86
C GLU A 120 -12.81 9.17 4.16
N ASP A 121 -13.64 8.13 4.11
CA ASP A 121 -13.89 7.25 5.25
C ASP A 121 -12.75 6.21 5.42
N LEU A 122 -11.94 6.00 4.38
CA LEU A 122 -10.85 5.03 4.40
C LEU A 122 -9.57 5.63 5.00
N PRO A 123 -8.89 4.92 5.92
CA PRO A 123 -7.64 5.41 6.52
C PRO A 123 -6.46 5.48 5.54
N ILE A 124 -6.63 4.92 4.33
CA ILE A 124 -5.63 4.91 3.26
C ILE A 124 -5.74 6.12 2.33
N PHE A 125 -6.84 6.87 2.42
CA PHE A 125 -7.08 8.00 1.55
C PHE A 125 -6.07 9.12 1.83
N ARG A 126 -5.25 9.43 0.83
CA ARG A 126 -4.35 10.59 0.85
C ARG A 126 -4.89 11.62 -0.13
N GLN A 127 -5.20 12.81 0.37
CA GLN A 127 -5.60 13.97 -0.44
C GLN A 127 -4.57 14.35 -1.52
N GLU A 128 -3.31 13.92 -1.37
CA GLU A 128 -2.20 14.24 -2.29
C GLU A 128 -2.40 13.76 -3.74
N TYR A 129 -3.32 12.83 -4.02
CA TYR A 129 -3.61 12.41 -5.40
C TYR A 129 -4.46 13.43 -6.18
N ILE A 130 -5.22 14.30 -5.50
CA ILE A 130 -6.08 15.30 -6.15
C ILE A 130 -5.25 16.51 -6.63
N GLU A 131 -4.12 16.82 -6.00
CA GLU A 131 -3.22 17.91 -6.43
C GLU A 131 -2.46 17.59 -7.73
N SER A 132 -2.37 16.32 -8.14
CA SER A 132 -1.68 15.92 -9.38
C SER A 132 -2.47 16.15 -10.67
N VAL A 133 -3.70 16.70 -10.56
CA VAL A 133 -4.49 17.19 -11.70
C VAL A 133 -4.55 18.74 -11.66
N GLU A 134 -3.52 19.40 -11.12
CA GLU A 134 -3.29 20.82 -11.43
C GLU A 134 -2.87 20.96 -12.91
N ASP A 135 -3.87 21.26 -13.75
CA ASP A 135 -3.75 21.77 -15.12
C ASP A 135 -2.59 21.15 -15.93
N GLN A 136 -2.73 19.98 -16.56
CA GLN A 136 -1.71 19.45 -17.50
C GLN A 136 -1.62 20.23 -18.82
N SER A 137 -1.93 21.53 -18.84
CA SER A 137 -1.68 22.35 -20.01
C SER A 137 -0.19 22.36 -20.32
N LEU A 138 0.18 22.37 -21.62
CA LEU A 138 1.60 22.51 -22.02
C LEU A 138 2.29 23.70 -21.33
N LYS A 139 1.52 24.72 -20.92
CA LYS A 139 2.01 25.90 -20.21
C LYS A 139 2.43 25.62 -18.77
N SER A 140 1.72 24.76 -18.04
CA SER A 140 2.06 24.43 -16.64
C SER A 140 3.31 23.56 -16.58
N VAL A 141 3.38 22.52 -17.43
CA VAL A 141 4.53 21.62 -17.56
C VAL A 141 5.77 22.42 -17.96
N GLU A 142 5.61 23.34 -18.93
CA GLU A 142 6.70 24.23 -19.34
C GLU A 142 7.12 25.18 -18.20
N ARG A 143 6.17 25.76 -17.45
CA ARG A 143 6.46 26.64 -16.31
C ARG A 143 7.24 25.91 -15.23
N GLU A 144 6.79 24.72 -14.84
CA GLU A 144 7.44 23.92 -13.80
C GLU A 144 8.83 23.46 -14.22
N HIS A 145 8.98 23.00 -15.46
CA HIS A 145 10.27 22.59 -15.99
C HIS A 145 11.28 23.74 -16.02
N ILE A 146 10.85 24.94 -16.48
CA ILE A 146 11.70 26.14 -16.48
C ILE A 146 12.10 26.52 -15.04
N ALA A 147 11.15 26.52 -14.10
CA ALA A 147 11.43 26.84 -12.70
C ALA A 147 12.41 25.85 -12.06
N HIS A 148 12.27 24.55 -12.35
CA HIS A 148 13.17 23.51 -11.86
C HIS A 148 14.61 23.69 -12.38
N VAL A 149 14.79 23.92 -13.69
CA VAL A 149 16.12 24.13 -14.29
C VAL A 149 16.79 25.40 -13.74
N LEU A 150 16.02 26.48 -13.57
CA LEU A 150 16.52 27.72 -12.96
C LEU A 150 17.01 27.49 -11.52
N LYS A 151 16.22 26.80 -10.69
CA LYS A 151 16.59 26.51 -9.30
C LYS A 151 17.84 25.62 -9.22
N LYS A 152 17.91 24.56 -10.02
CA LYS A 152 19.06 23.63 -10.08
C LYS A 152 20.37 24.31 -10.49
N ASN A 153 20.28 25.38 -11.28
CA ASN A 153 21.43 26.16 -11.74
C ASN A 153 21.63 27.48 -10.98
N GLY A 154 21.02 27.63 -9.79
CA GLY A 154 21.21 28.81 -8.94
C GLY A 154 20.76 30.12 -9.61
N TRP A 155 19.72 30.06 -10.45
CA TRP A 155 19.18 31.19 -11.22
C TRP A 155 20.14 31.76 -12.27
N ASN A 156 21.14 30.99 -12.72
CA ASN A 156 21.97 31.36 -13.86
C ASN A 156 21.19 31.22 -15.17
N ILE A 157 20.70 32.34 -15.70
CA ILE A 157 19.84 32.40 -16.89
C ILE A 157 20.55 31.84 -18.13
N SER A 158 21.83 32.17 -18.34
CA SER A 158 22.57 31.72 -19.53
C SER A 158 22.73 30.20 -19.55
N LYS A 159 23.13 29.62 -18.40
CA LYS A 159 23.29 28.17 -18.26
C LYS A 159 21.95 27.42 -18.33
N SER A 160 20.89 28.02 -17.79
CA SER A 160 19.55 27.44 -17.82
C SER A 160 18.96 27.46 -19.24
N ALA A 161 19.22 28.51 -20.02
CA ALA A 161 18.78 28.61 -21.42
C ALA A 161 19.44 27.55 -22.30
N GLU A 162 20.74 27.31 -22.11
CA GLU A 162 21.50 26.26 -22.81
C GLU A 162 20.94 24.87 -22.51
N ILE A 163 20.67 24.55 -21.24
CA ILE A 163 20.09 23.27 -20.82
C ILE A 163 18.67 23.09 -21.38
N LEU A 164 17.89 24.16 -21.45
CA LEU A 164 16.53 24.16 -22.01
C LEU A 164 16.52 24.20 -23.56
N GLY A 165 17.68 24.32 -24.22
CA GLY A 165 17.79 24.36 -25.67
C GLY A 165 17.15 25.59 -26.32
N ILE A 166 17.01 26.70 -25.59
CA ILE A 166 16.39 27.96 -26.06
C ILE A 166 17.35 29.13 -25.91
N ASP A 167 17.11 30.21 -26.65
CA ASP A 167 17.89 31.42 -26.47
C ASP A 167 17.57 32.13 -25.15
N ARG A 168 18.54 32.90 -24.67
CA ARG A 168 18.46 33.64 -23.39
C ARG A 168 17.28 34.62 -23.34
N THR A 169 16.93 35.25 -24.46
CA THR A 169 15.84 36.22 -24.57
C THR A 169 14.49 35.52 -24.45
N THR A 170 14.35 34.36 -25.09
CA THR A 170 13.16 33.49 -24.99
C THR A 170 12.96 32.99 -23.57
N LEU A 171 14.02 32.55 -22.88
CA LEU A 171 13.92 32.17 -21.47
C LEU A 171 13.48 33.36 -20.60
N TYR A 172 14.06 34.54 -20.80
CA TYR A 172 13.71 35.75 -20.05
C TYR A 172 12.23 36.15 -20.25
N ASN A 173 11.73 36.07 -21.48
CA ASN A 173 10.33 36.33 -21.80
C ASN A 173 9.39 35.30 -21.14
N LYS A 174 9.77 34.01 -21.12
CA LYS A 174 9.00 32.95 -20.45
C LYS A 174 8.96 33.13 -18.93
N ILE A 175 10.08 33.50 -18.30
CA ILE A 175 10.14 33.81 -16.87
C ILE A 175 9.14 34.92 -16.50
N ARG A 176 9.13 36.02 -17.27
CA ARG A 176 8.17 37.12 -17.05
C ARG A 176 6.73 36.70 -17.32
N ARG A 177 6.49 35.98 -18.43
CA ARG A 177 5.16 35.53 -18.83
C ARG A 177 4.52 34.59 -17.81
N TYR A 178 5.33 33.74 -17.17
CA TYR A 178 4.87 32.75 -16.20
C TYR A 178 5.03 33.16 -14.74
N GLY A 179 5.48 34.40 -14.47
CA GLY A 179 5.65 34.91 -13.10
C GLY A 179 6.59 34.06 -12.25
N ILE A 180 7.70 33.58 -12.83
CA ILE A 180 8.65 32.70 -12.14
C ILE A 180 9.60 33.55 -11.31
N GLU A 181 9.45 33.51 -9.98
CA GLU A 181 10.20 34.34 -9.03
C GLU A 181 11.24 33.54 -8.25
N ARG A 182 12.34 34.21 -7.89
CA ARG A 182 13.38 33.64 -7.04
C ARG A 182 12.87 33.59 -5.61
N ALA A 183 12.47 32.40 -5.17
CA ALA A 183 12.32 32.12 -3.74
C ALA A 183 13.67 32.42 -3.06
N GLY A 184 13.63 33.34 -2.08
CA GLY A 184 14.80 33.76 -1.29
C GLY A 184 15.45 32.61 -0.55
#